data_AF-A0A2H5V4R4-F1
#
_entry.id   AF-A0A2H5V4R4-F1
#
_cell.length_a   1.000
_cell.length_b   1.000
_cell.length_c   1.000
_cell.angle_alpha   90.00
_cell.angle_beta   90.00
_cell.angle_gamma   90.00
#
_symmetry.space_group_name_H-M   'P 1'
#
loop_
_entity.id
_entity.type
_entity.pdbx_description
1 polymer ?
#
loop_
_entity_poly.entity_id
_entity_poly.type
_entity_poly.pdbx_seq_one_letter_code
_entity_poly.pdbx_strand_id
1 'polypeptide(L)'
;MGLYVIEFFVQGRGWVAQEELGLSGGLQTREEAENVASYLIDTRMRNAAHPYGSKIGDIIGFKIVEVEGAERMNPSPEAWRFRFSEVKHRFFKRGEAYILYKYWSWPD
;
A
#
# COMPACT_ATOMS: atom_id res chain seq x y z
N MET A 1 -13.40 15.81 -11.45
CA MET A 1 -12.47 15.64 -10.31
C MET A 1 -11.88 14.26 -10.44
N GLY A 2 -10.54 14.16 -10.49
CA GLY A 2 -9.85 12.87 -10.52
C GLY A 2 -10.00 12.13 -9.19
N LEU A 3 -9.90 10.81 -9.22
CA LEU A 3 -9.72 9.98 -8.03
C LEU A 3 -8.32 9.38 -8.01
N TYR A 4 -7.88 8.96 -6.83
CA TYR A 4 -6.58 8.36 -6.63
C TYR A 4 -6.70 6.84 -6.55
N VAL A 5 -6.03 6.14 -7.47
CA VAL A 5 -5.90 4.68 -7.47
C VAL A 5 -4.50 4.26 -7.04
N ILE A 6 -4.38 3.03 -6.58
CA ILE A 6 -3.13 2.48 -6.05
C ILE A 6 -2.54 1.49 -7.06
N GLU A 7 -1.27 1.64 -7.38
CA GLU A 7 -0.49 0.56 -8.00
C GLU A 7 0.44 -0.02 -6.94
N PHE A 8 0.48 -1.35 -6.86
CA PHE A 8 1.24 -2.07 -5.86
C PHE A 8 2.50 -2.69 -6.46
N PHE A 9 3.59 -2.69 -5.72
CA PHE A 9 4.79 -3.43 -6.08
C PHE A 9 4.78 -4.79 -5.37
N VAL A 10 4.72 -5.85 -6.17
CA VAL A 10 4.76 -7.24 -5.71
C VAL A 10 6.16 -7.80 -5.94
N GLN A 11 6.81 -8.25 -4.87
CA GLN A 11 8.17 -8.79 -4.92
C GLN A 11 8.23 -9.98 -5.91
N GLY A 12 9.10 -9.89 -6.92
CA GLY A 12 9.24 -10.90 -7.97
C GLY A 12 8.25 -10.80 -9.14
N ARG A 13 7.24 -9.91 -9.08
CA ARG A 13 6.32 -9.62 -10.21
C ARG A 13 6.46 -8.20 -10.75
N GLY A 14 6.80 -7.23 -9.90
CA GLY A 14 6.88 -5.81 -10.27
C GLY A 14 5.59 -5.05 -9.94
N TRP A 15 5.31 -3.99 -10.70
CA TRP A 15 4.13 -3.16 -10.50
C TRP A 15 2.88 -3.84 -11.07
N VAL A 16 1.83 -3.90 -10.26
CA VAL A 16 0.52 -4.44 -10.61
C VAL A 16 -0.57 -3.45 -10.21
N ALA A 17 -1.66 -3.43 -10.97
CA ALA A 17 -2.82 -2.62 -10.63
C ALA A 17 -3.52 -3.20 -9.39
N GLN A 18 -4.18 -2.36 -8.59
CA GLN A 18 -4.94 -2.80 -7.43
C GLN A 18 -6.07 -3.79 -7.79
N GLU A 19 -6.61 -3.70 -9.01
CA GLU A 19 -7.66 -4.57 -9.54
C GLU A 19 -7.19 -6.03 -9.65
N GLU A 20 -5.92 -6.26 -9.96
CA GLU A 20 -5.32 -7.60 -9.95
C GLU A 20 -5.27 -8.22 -8.56
N LEU A 21 -5.35 -7.39 -7.52
CA LEU A 21 -5.35 -7.80 -6.11
C LEU A 21 -6.78 -7.87 -5.54
N GLY A 22 -7.80 -7.71 -6.38
CA GLY A 22 -9.21 -7.75 -5.99
C GLY A 22 -9.72 -6.45 -5.37
N LEU A 23 -9.02 -5.33 -5.55
CA LEU A 23 -9.41 -4.01 -5.07
C LEU A 23 -9.85 -3.14 -6.25
N SER A 24 -10.96 -2.43 -6.13
CA SER A 24 -11.47 -1.60 -7.22
C SER A 24 -11.89 -0.21 -6.75
N GLY A 25 -11.81 0.75 -7.67
CA GLY A 25 -12.21 2.13 -7.45
C GLY A 25 -11.08 3.03 -6.95
N GLY A 26 -11.34 4.33 -6.89
CA GLY A 26 -10.39 5.34 -6.43
C GLY A 26 -10.87 6.06 -5.16
N LEU A 27 -9.93 6.75 -4.54
CA LEU A 27 -10.11 7.51 -3.31
C LEU A 27 -10.14 9.02 -3.59
N GLN A 28 -10.77 9.80 -2.71
CA GLN A 28 -10.97 11.23 -2.95
C GLN A 28 -9.67 12.03 -2.82
N THR A 29 -8.77 11.59 -1.94
CA THR A 29 -7.48 12.27 -1.74
C THR A 29 -6.31 11.31 -1.83
N ARG A 30 -5.13 11.86 -2.14
CA ARG A 30 -3.87 11.10 -2.12
C ARG A 30 -3.58 10.52 -0.74
N GLU A 31 -3.85 11.28 0.32
CA GLU A 31 -3.61 10.83 1.70
C GLU A 31 -4.46 9.60 2.05
N GLU A 32 -5.72 9.57 1.61
CA GLU A 32 -6.58 8.39 1.76
C GLU A 32 -5.97 7.17 1.06
N ALA A 33 -5.46 7.36 -0.15
CA ALA A 33 -4.83 6.29 -0.91
C ALA A 33 -3.53 5.80 -0.26
N GLU A 34 -2.72 6.70 0.30
CA GLU A 34 -1.54 6.34 1.09
C GLU A 34 -1.92 5.54 2.36
N ASN A 35 -2.97 5.96 3.07
CA ASN A 35 -3.47 5.26 4.26
C ASN A 35 -3.96 3.85 3.94
N VAL A 36 -4.77 3.70 2.88
CA VAL A 36 -5.29 2.40 2.44
C VAL A 36 -4.18 1.48 1.95
N ALA A 37 -3.25 1.99 1.12
CA ALA A 37 -2.14 1.20 0.60
C ALA A 37 -1.23 0.67 1.72
N SER A 38 -0.87 1.55 2.67
CA SER A 38 -0.01 1.19 3.79
C SER A 38 -0.69 0.25 4.78
N TYR A 39 -2.01 0.40 5.02
CA TYR A 39 -2.80 -0.54 5.80
C TYR A 39 -2.78 -1.96 5.22
N LEU A 40 -2.95 -2.09 3.90
CA LEU A 40 -2.95 -3.38 3.22
C LEU A 40 -1.59 -4.07 3.30
N ILE A 41 -0.51 -3.31 3.10
CA ILE A 41 0.86 -3.82 3.26
C ILE A 41 1.09 -4.25 4.71
N ASP A 42 0.75 -3.42 5.70
CA ASP A 42 0.94 -3.76 7.12
C ASP A 42 0.15 -5.03 7.50
N THR A 43 -1.12 -5.10 7.11
CA THR A 43 -1.99 -6.26 7.40
C THR A 43 -1.44 -7.55 6.76
N ARG A 44 -1.00 -7.49 5.50
CA ARG A 44 -0.37 -8.64 4.82
C ARG A 44 0.89 -9.07 5.53
N MET A 45 1.75 -8.13 5.91
CA MET A 45 3.02 -8.43 6.57
C MET A 45 2.85 -8.97 7.99
N ARG A 46 1.86 -8.49 8.78
CA ARG A 46 1.53 -9.09 10.10
C ARG A 46 1.04 -10.52 9.99
N ASN A 47 0.24 -10.79 8.97
CA ASN A 47 -0.35 -12.11 8.74
C ASN A 47 0.62 -13.09 8.05
N ALA A 48 1.70 -12.59 7.44
CA ALA A 48 2.73 -13.43 6.85
C ALA A 48 3.51 -14.15 7.96
N ALA A 49 3.50 -15.48 7.95
CA ALA A 49 4.20 -16.33 8.92
C ALA A 49 5.74 -16.37 8.72
N HIS A 50 6.34 -15.28 8.24
CA HIS A 50 7.75 -15.24 7.84
C HIS A 50 8.56 -14.39 8.84
N PRO A 51 9.39 -15.03 9.69
CA PRO A 51 10.15 -14.32 10.72
C PRO A 51 11.28 -13.42 10.16
N TYR A 52 11.60 -13.52 8.87
CA TYR A 52 12.74 -12.83 8.26
C TYR A 52 12.34 -12.18 6.92
N GLY A 53 11.69 -11.02 6.99
CA GLY A 53 11.42 -10.17 5.83
C GLY A 53 10.36 -10.69 4.85
N SER A 54 10.14 -9.91 3.78
CA SER A 54 9.21 -10.23 2.70
C SER A 54 9.77 -11.27 1.73
N LYS A 55 8.88 -12.08 1.15
CA LYS A 55 9.20 -13.11 0.15
C LYS A 55 8.61 -12.74 -1.20
N ILE A 56 8.98 -13.55 -2.21
CA ILE A 56 8.36 -13.49 -3.54
C ILE A 56 6.85 -13.64 -3.40
N GLY A 57 6.10 -12.75 -4.04
CA GLY A 57 4.64 -12.68 -3.99
C GLY A 57 4.10 -11.66 -2.97
N ASP A 58 4.93 -11.15 -2.07
CA ASP A 58 4.49 -10.16 -1.10
C ASP A 58 4.32 -8.77 -1.71
N ILE A 59 3.32 -8.04 -1.22
CA ILE A 59 3.13 -6.63 -1.53
C ILE A 59 4.09 -5.84 -0.63
N ILE A 60 5.09 -5.21 -1.24
CA ILE A 60 6.17 -4.51 -0.52
C ILE A 60 6.28 -3.05 -0.92
N GLY A 61 5.35 -2.53 -1.70
CA GLY A 61 5.39 -1.14 -2.09
C GLY A 61 4.13 -0.69 -2.79
N PHE A 62 4.01 0.62 -2.94
CA PHE A 62 2.90 1.24 -3.62
C PHE A 62 3.30 2.58 -4.26
N LYS A 63 2.54 3.01 -5.27
CA LYS A 63 2.52 4.38 -5.78
C LYS A 63 1.08 4.79 -6.01
N ILE A 64 0.83 6.09 -5.95
CA ILE A 64 -0.52 6.65 -6.12
C ILE A 64 -0.61 7.31 -7.48
N VAL A 65 -1.67 7.03 -8.21
CA VAL A 65 -1.95 7.58 -9.55
C VAL A 65 -3.29 8.28 -9.53
N GLU A 66 -3.35 9.49 -10.08
CA GLU A 66 -4.61 10.20 -10.29
C GLU A 66 -5.21 9.77 -11.63
N VAL A 67 -6.48 9.39 -11.63
CA VAL A 67 -7.21 8.93 -12.81
C VAL A 67 -8.59 9.58 -12.90
N GLU A 68 -9.07 9.72 -14.13
CA GLU A 68 -10.45 10.15 -14.40
C GLU A 68 -11.36 8.94 -14.58
N GLY A 69 -12.62 9.06 -14.14
CA GLY A 69 -13.66 8.05 -14.40
C GLY A 69 -13.59 6.79 -13.53
N ALA A 70 -12.72 6.72 -12.53
CA ALA A 70 -12.77 5.64 -11.55
C ALA A 70 -14.03 5.73 -10.67
N GLU A 71 -14.61 4.58 -10.33
CA GLU A 71 -15.67 4.49 -9.32
C GLU A 71 -15.11 4.78 -7.93
N ARG A 72 -15.95 5.19 -6.98
CA ARG A 72 -15.48 5.40 -5.60
C ARG A 72 -15.20 4.07 -4.92
N MET A 73 -13.99 3.92 -4.40
CA MET A 73 -13.64 2.82 -3.50
C MET A 73 -14.36 3.01 -2.15
N ASN A 74 -14.77 1.90 -1.53
CA ASN A 74 -15.24 1.87 -0.14
C ASN A 74 -14.33 0.97 0.70
N PRO A 75 -13.21 1.50 1.24
CA PRO A 75 -12.29 0.75 2.10
C PRO A 75 -12.94 0.27 3.39
N SER A 76 -12.32 -0.71 4.05
CA SER A 76 -12.76 -1.14 5.38
C SER A 76 -12.62 -0.01 6.42
N PRO A 77 -13.43 0.00 7.50
CA PRO A 77 -13.31 0.99 8.57
C PRO A 77 -11.92 1.07 9.21
N GLU A 78 -11.19 -0.03 9.26
CA GLU A 78 -9.81 -0.10 9.75
C GLU A 78 -8.84 0.64 8.83
N ALA A 79 -9.00 0.47 7.51
CA ALA A 79 -8.19 1.17 6.51
C ALA A 79 -8.36 2.70 6.61
N TRP A 80 -9.58 3.16 6.91
CA TRP A 80 -9.88 4.59 7.15
C TRP A 80 -9.21 5.17 8.40
N ARG A 81 -8.99 4.34 9.42
CA ARG A 81 -8.34 4.76 10.68
C ARG A 81 -6.83 4.67 10.61
N PHE A 82 -6.29 3.88 9.68
CA PHE A 82 -4.86 3.77 9.49
C PHE A 82 -4.26 5.10 9.03
N ARG A 83 -3.06 5.42 9.53
CA ARG A 83 -2.35 6.65 9.21
C ARG A 83 -0.97 6.32 8.67
N PHE A 84 -0.78 6.55 7.37
CA PHE A 84 0.50 6.32 6.72
C PHE A 84 1.62 7.13 7.39
N SER A 85 1.33 8.37 7.81
CA SER A 85 2.28 9.25 8.52
C SER A 85 2.93 8.59 9.74
N GLU A 86 2.22 7.71 10.45
CA GLU A 86 2.72 7.02 11.64
C GLU A 86 3.68 5.87 11.29
N VAL A 87 3.51 5.23 10.13
CA VAL A 87 4.34 4.10 9.68
C VAL A 87 5.27 4.43 8.52
N LYS A 88 5.24 5.67 8.03
CA LYS A 88 6.02 6.14 6.87
C LYS A 88 7.52 5.89 7.02
N HIS A 89 8.03 5.93 8.26
CA HIS A 89 9.42 5.62 8.59
C HIS A 89 9.86 4.19 8.22
N ARG A 90 8.93 3.28 7.91
CA ARG A 90 9.21 1.90 7.44
C ARG A 90 9.41 1.80 5.93
N PHE A 91 9.13 2.88 5.21
CA PHE A 91 9.16 2.95 3.75
C PHE A 91 10.26 3.88 3.29
N PHE A 92 10.98 3.49 2.24
CA PHE A 92 11.84 4.40 1.49
C PHE A 92 11.05 4.96 0.30
N LYS A 93 11.25 6.25 0.02
CA LYS A 93 10.63 6.91 -1.12
C LYS A 93 11.60 6.91 -2.31
N ARG A 94 11.13 6.52 -3.49
CA ARG A 94 11.88 6.61 -4.76
C ARG A 94 10.95 7.13 -5.86
N GLY A 95 11.12 8.40 -6.23
CA GLY A 95 10.16 9.08 -7.10
C GLY A 95 8.79 9.13 -6.43
N GLU A 96 7.76 8.66 -7.14
CA GLU A 96 6.38 8.58 -6.63
C GLU A 96 6.08 7.31 -5.83
N ALA A 97 7.03 6.38 -5.75
CA ALA A 97 6.85 5.11 -5.06
C ALA A 97 7.31 5.14 -3.60
N TYR A 98 6.58 4.45 -2.75
CA TYR A 98 6.98 4.07 -1.40
C TYR A 98 7.18 2.56 -1.36
N ILE A 99 8.37 2.13 -0.95
CA ILE A 99 8.72 0.71 -0.87
C ILE A 99 9.12 0.40 0.57
N LEU A 100 8.55 -0.67 1.12
CA LEU A 100 8.87 -1.20 2.43
C LEU A 100 10.32 -1.70 2.44
N TYR A 101 11.17 -1.15 3.32
CA TYR A 101 12.54 -1.64 3.51
C TYR A 101 12.77 -2.27 4.88
N LYS A 102 11.94 -1.95 5.87
CA LYS A 102 12.10 -2.44 7.24
C LYS A 102 10.74 -2.70 7.85
N TYR A 103 10.39 -3.98 7.99
CA TYR A 103 9.19 -4.39 8.72
C TYR A 103 9.49 -4.75 10.19
N TRP A 104 10.72 -5.19 10.48
CA TRP A 104 11.19 -5.50 11.83
C TRP A 104 12.37 -4.59 12.18
N SER A 105 12.20 -3.73 13.18
CA SER A 105 13.30 -3.27 14.02
C SER A 105 13.40 -4.25 15.19
N TRP A 106 14.58 -4.84 15.39
CA TRP A 106 14.94 -5.32 16.73
C TRP A 106 14.65 -4.17 17.72
N PRO A 107 14.05 -4.44 18.89
CA PRO A 107 14.17 -3.47 19.98
C PRO A 107 15.67 -3.34 20.25
N ASP A 108 16.20 -2.12 20.25
CA ASP A 108 17.54 -1.90 20.82
C ASP A 108 17.58 -2.42 22.27
#